data_AF-A0A9N9PDW4-F1
#
_entry.id   AF-A0A9N9PDW4-F1
#
_cell.length_a   1.000
_cell.length_b   1.000
_cell.length_c   1.000
_cell.angle_alpha   90.00
_cell.angle_beta   90.00
_cell.angle_gamma   90.00
#
_symmetry.space_group_name_H-M   'P 1'
#
loop_
_entity.id
_entity.type
_entity.pdbx_description
1 polymer ?
#
loop_
_entity_poly.entity_id
_entity_poly.type
_entity_poly.pdbx_seq_one_letter_code
_entity_poly.pdbx_strand_id
1 'polypeptide(L)' 'RPKVLHPAATKATKAEQQKDYETAIVWLTQLLQDYPKSYSILCRRAFASLRLQLYSQALKDLAMATQLKSSKFLAYDYK' A
#
# COMPACT_ATOMS: atom_id res chain seq x y z
N ARG A 1 -9.26 -12.91 7.40
CA ARG A 1 -9.70 -12.99 5.98
C ARG A 1 -8.51 -12.66 5.07
N PRO A 2 -8.28 -13.38 3.96
CA PRO A 2 -7.26 -13.02 2.97
C PRO A 2 -7.51 -11.61 2.41
N LYS A 3 -6.45 -10.80 2.25
CA LYS A 3 -6.52 -9.44 1.65
C LYS A 3 -7.27 -9.39 0.33
N VAL A 4 -7.05 -10.40 -0.50
CA VAL A 4 -7.63 -10.52 -1.84
C VAL A 4 -9.15 -10.66 -1.81
N LEU A 5 -9.72 -11.15 -0.70
CA LEU A 5 -11.17 -11.30 -0.51
C LEU A 5 -11.80 -10.06 0.14
N HIS A 6 -11.02 -9.01 0.44
CA HIS A 6 -11.57 -7.78 0.97
C HIS A 6 -12.25 -6.97 -0.15
N PRO A 7 -13.50 -6.51 -0.01
CA PRO A 7 -14.20 -5.78 -1.07
C PRO A 7 -13.46 -4.52 -1.55
N ALA A 8 -12.72 -3.85 -0.66
CA ALA A 8 -11.89 -2.70 -1.05
C ALA A 8 -10.70 -3.09 -1.96
N ALA A 9 -10.26 -4.36 -1.96
CA ALA A 9 -9.14 -4.81 -2.80
C ALA A 9 -9.52 -4.80 -4.29
N THR A 10 -10.71 -5.32 -4.63
CA THR A 10 -11.20 -5.30 -6.02
C THR A 10 -11.48 -3.88 -6.49
N LYS A 11 -12.06 -3.04 -5.62
CA LYS A 11 -12.30 -1.62 -5.93
C LYS A 11 -11.01 -0.82 -6.14
N ALA A 12 -10.00 -1.00 -5.29
CA ALA A 12 -8.69 -0.38 -5.47
C ALA A 12 -8.05 -0.78 -6.81
N THR A 13 -8.07 -2.07 -7.15
CA THR A 13 -7.49 -2.56 -8.41
C THR A 13 -8.23 -2.00 -9.63
N LYS A 14 -9.56 -1.92 -9.59
CA LYS A 14 -10.36 -1.31 -10.67
C LYS A 14 -10.01 0.17 -10.85
N ALA A 15 -9.90 0.93 -9.75
CA ALA A 15 -9.54 2.34 -9.79
C ALA A 15 -8.12 2.55 -10.38
N GLU A 16 -7.14 1.74 -9.97
CA GLU A 16 -5.78 1.77 -10.54
C GLU A 16 -5.78 1.50 -12.06
N GLN A 17 -6.56 0.51 -12.53
CA GLN A 17 -6.71 0.20 -13.96
C GLN A 17 -7.30 1.37 -14.75
N GLN A 18 -8.24 2.09 -14.15
CA GLN A 18 -8.88 3.28 -14.71
C GLN A 18 -8.01 4.54 -14.57
N LYS A 19 -6.84 4.44 -13.91
CA LYS A 19 -5.99 5.58 -13.54
C LYS A 19 -6.69 6.61 -12.66
N ASP A 20 -7.78 6.22 -12.00
CA ASP A 20 -8.45 7.00 -10.97
C ASP A 20 -7.68 6.82 -9.65
N TYR A 21 -6.58 7.58 -9.54
CA TYR A 21 -5.66 7.47 -8.42
C TYR A 21 -6.23 8.01 -7.12
N GLU A 22 -7.18 8.95 -7.18
CA GLU A 22 -7.87 9.50 -6.00
C GLU A 22 -8.72 8.41 -5.36
N THR A 23 -9.57 7.75 -6.15
CA THR A 23 -10.37 6.61 -5.69
C THR A 23 -9.49 5.44 -5.25
N ALA A 24 -8.38 5.18 -5.94
CA ALA A 24 -7.43 4.14 -5.53
C ALA A 24 -6.88 4.42 -4.12
N ILE A 25 -6.47 5.65 -3.80
CA ILE A 25 -5.97 6.04 -2.47
C ILE A 25 -7.02 5.81 -1.39
N VAL A 26 -8.29 6.12 -1.65
CA VAL A 26 -9.39 5.89 -0.69
C VAL A 26 -9.50 4.41 -0.31
N TRP A 27 -9.61 3.52 -1.32
CA TRP A 27 -9.75 2.08 -1.06
C TRP A 27 -8.49 1.47 -0.46
N LEU A 28 -7.30 1.90 -0.89
CA LEU A 28 -6.03 1.44 -0.31
C LEU A 28 -5.87 1.89 1.13
N THR A 29 -6.37 3.08 1.49
CA THR A 29 -6.37 3.58 2.87
C THR A 29 -7.28 2.73 3.76
N GLN A 30 -8.45 2.35 3.28
CA GLN A 30 -9.31 1.40 4.01
C GLN A 30 -8.61 0.05 4.22
N LEU A 31 -7.95 -0.48 3.19
CA LEU A 31 -7.20 -1.74 3.34
C LEU A 31 -6.05 -1.62 4.36
N LEU A 32 -5.45 -0.45 4.52
CA LEU A 32 -4.39 -0.25 5.52
C LEU A 32 -4.93 -0.14 6.96
N GLN A 33 -6.23 0.09 7.16
CA GLN A 33 -6.83 0.01 8.50
C GLN A 33 -6.80 -1.43 9.01
N ASP A 34 -7.16 -2.40 8.16
CA ASP A 34 -7.14 -3.83 8.50
C ASP A 34 -5.74 -4.44 8.39
N TYR A 35 -4.92 -3.90 7.48
CA TYR A 35 -3.61 -4.47 7.15
C TYR A 35 -2.50 -3.41 7.17
N PRO A 36 -2.24 -2.76 8.31
CA PRO A 36 -1.37 -1.57 8.40
C PRO A 36 0.07 -1.82 7.95
N LYS A 37 0.58 -3.04 8.15
CA LYS A 37 1.95 -3.44 7.79
C LYS A 37 2.03 -4.12 6.42
N SER A 38 1.07 -3.83 5.54
CA SER A 38 1.04 -4.42 4.21
C SER A 38 2.01 -3.77 3.25
N TYR A 39 3.16 -4.39 3.00
CA TYR A 39 4.11 -3.92 1.98
C TYR A 39 3.44 -3.60 0.64
N SER A 40 2.66 -4.54 0.08
CA SER A 40 2.05 -4.36 -1.25
C SER A 40 1.06 -3.19 -1.30
N ILE A 41 0.15 -3.10 -0.32
CA ILE A 41 -0.81 -1.98 -0.22
C ILE A 41 -0.10 -0.64 0.00
N LEU A 42 0.93 -0.58 0.84
CA LEU A 42 1.74 0.64 1.03
C LEU A 42 2.39 1.09 -0.28
N CYS A 43 3.03 0.18 -1.02
CA CYS A 43 3.64 0.51 -2.32
C CYS A 43 2.60 0.95 -3.35
N ARG A 44 1.42 0.31 -3.40
CA ARG A 44 0.32 0.70 -4.29
C ARG A 44 -0.18 2.11 -3.99
N ARG A 45 -0.38 2.44 -2.70
CA ARG A 45 -0.84 3.77 -2.30
C ARG A 45 0.22 4.84 -2.54
N ALA A 46 1.50 4.51 -2.33
CA ALA A 46 2.61 5.37 -2.71
C ALA A 46 2.62 5.66 -4.21
N PHE A 47 2.45 4.63 -5.05
CA PHE A 47 2.38 4.80 -6.50
C PHE A 47 1.23 5.71 -6.92
N ALA A 48 0.01 5.47 -6.41
CA ALA A 48 -1.13 6.35 -6.68
C ALA A 48 -0.87 7.80 -6.23
N SER A 49 -0.24 7.98 -5.07
CA SER A 49 0.15 9.30 -4.55
C SER A 49 1.17 10.01 -5.46
N LEU A 50 2.15 9.30 -6.01
CA LEU A 50 3.11 9.85 -6.97
C LEU A 50 2.41 10.34 -8.25
N ARG A 51 1.41 9.59 -8.73
CA ARG A 51 0.63 9.97 -9.92
C ARG A 51 -0.18 11.24 -9.74
N LEU A 52 -0.52 11.57 -8.48
CA LEU A 52 -1.19 12.81 -8.08
C LEU A 52 -0.23 13.88 -7.56
N GLN A 53 1.08 13.67 -7.67
CA GLN A 53 2.11 14.59 -7.16
C GLN A 53 2.05 14.82 -5.63
N LEU A 54 1.43 13.89 -4.89
CA LEU A 54 1.37 13.87 -3.43
C LEU A 54 2.67 13.26 -2.85
N TYR A 55 3.80 13.92 -3.10
CA TYR A 55 5.14 13.36 -2.84
C TYR A 55 5.38 13.02 -1.37
N SER A 56 4.95 13.87 -0.45
CA SER A 56 5.12 13.64 0.99
C SER A 56 4.41 12.37 1.45
N GLN A 57 3.21 12.10 0.92
CA GLN A 57 2.46 10.88 1.23
C GLN A 57 3.13 9.65 0.62
N ALA A 58 3.59 9.75 -0.63
CA ALA A 58 4.30 8.67 -1.29
C ALA A 58 5.58 8.28 -0.54
N LEU A 59 6.39 9.27 -0.13
CA LEU A 59 7.63 9.05 0.63
C LEU A 59 7.34 8.39 1.98
N LYS A 60 6.28 8.83 2.68
CA LYS A 60 5.87 8.22 3.95
C LYS A 60 5.53 6.74 3.78
N ASP A 61 4.72 6.41 2.77
CA ASP A 61 4.32 5.02 2.49
C ASP A 61 5.52 4.15 2.08
N LEU A 62 6.44 4.68 1.27
CA LEU A 62 7.66 3.98 0.88
C LEU A 62 8.60 3.76 2.07
N ALA A 63 8.76 4.74 2.96
CA ALA A 63 9.58 4.61 4.17
C ALA A 63 9.02 3.53 5.11
N MET A 64 7.70 3.46 5.28
CA MET A 64 7.07 2.37 6.03
C MET A 64 7.31 1.01 5.35
N ALA A 65 7.19 0.93 4.03
CA ALA A 65 7.39 -0.30 3.28
C ALA A 65 8.85 -0.80 3.36
N THR A 66 9.84 0.09 3.30
CA THR A 66 11.27 -0.27 3.40
C THR A 66 11.63 -0.77 4.79
N GLN A 67 11.12 -0.14 5.84
CA GLN A 67 11.30 -0.60 7.23
C GLN A 67 10.74 -2.02 7.46
N LEU A 68 9.64 -2.37 6.81
CA LEU A 68 9.06 -3.71 6.92
C LEU A 68 9.93 -4.76 6.20
N LYS A 69 10.56 -4.42 5.08
CA LYS A 69 11.51 -5.31 4.40
C LYS A 69 12.81 -5.48 5.19
N SER A 70 13.36 -4.41 5.73
CA SER A 70 14.59 -4.49 6.53
C SER A 70 14.37 -5.30 7.80
N SER A 71 13.25 -5.10 8.51
CA SER A 71 12.87 -5.92 9.67
C SER A 71 12.71 -7.40 9.31
N LYS A 72 12.12 -7.71 8.14
CA LYS A 72 12.00 -9.09 7.67
C LYS A 72 13.37 -9.72 7.38
N PHE A 73 14.29 -8.99 6.76
CA PHE A 73 15.65 -9.48 6.47
C PHE A 73 16.43 -9.78 7.74
N LEU A 74 16.43 -8.84 8.71
CA LEU A 74 17.10 -9.02 10.00
C LEU A 74 16.55 -10.25 10.76
N ALA A 75 15.26 -10.55 10.68
CA ALA A 75 14.68 -11.71 11.35
C ALA A 75 15.13 -13.08 10.79
N TYR A 76 15.65 -13.16 9.57
CA TYR A 76 16.18 -14.41 9.01
C TYR A 76 17.65 -14.64 9.32
N ASP A 77 18.38 -13.60 9.72
CA ASP A 77 19.81 -13.68 10.04
C ASP A 77 20.08 -14.20 11.48
N TYR A 78 19.04 -14.23 12.33
CA TYR A 78 19.10 -14.72 13.72
C TYR A 78 18.54 -16.15 13.91
N LYS A 79 18.69 -17.04 12.92
CA LYS A 79 18.27 -18.44 13.04
C LYS A 79 19.41 -19.42 12.96
#